data_AF-A0A955L3J0-F1
#
_entry.id   AF-A0A955L3J0-F1
#
_cell.length_a   1.000
_cell.length_b   1.000
_cell.length_c   1.000
_cell.angle_alpha   90.00
_cell.angle_beta   90.00
_cell.angle_gamma   90.00
#
_symmetry.space_group_name_H-M   'P 1'
#
loop_
_entity.id
_entity.type
_entity.pdbx_description
1 polymer ?
#
loop_
_entity_poly.entity_id
_entity_poly.type
_entity_poly.pdbx_seq_one_letter_code
_entity_poly.pdbx_strand_id
1 'polypeptide(L)'
;MDIFNIVKYNKLWLSITTVTTITAIALIAIFGLNFGIDFAGGTVLDYTYTGEVGSTEVQKIVEDQGIKVERVVVSGDSVTVYTETLTEEQAVEVDTALDQQYKGIERVGIESVGASVGLETTKKAIRSVAFAALAIIIYLTIAFRSVPKPANSVEFGVSVIFAMLHDV
;
A
#
# COMPACT_ATOMS: atom_id res chain seq x y z
N MET A 1 -26.89 -36.01 5.00
CA MET A 1 -26.14 -34.75 4.93
C MET A 1 -24.93 -35.05 4.10
N ASP A 2 -24.95 -34.70 2.81
CA ASP A 2 -23.89 -35.07 1.88
C ASP A 2 -22.59 -34.42 2.31
N ILE A 3 -21.62 -35.25 2.65
CA ILE A 3 -20.29 -34.83 3.06
C ILE A 3 -19.59 -34.37 1.77
N PHE A 4 -19.57 -33.07 1.51
CA PHE A 4 -18.79 -32.50 0.42
C PHE A 4 -17.34 -32.98 0.53
N ASN A 5 -16.87 -33.75 -0.45
CA ASN A 5 -15.52 -34.30 -0.45
C ASN A 5 -14.54 -33.25 -1.00
N ILE A 6 -14.31 -32.20 -0.20
CA ILE A 6 -13.44 -31.06 -0.50
C ILE A 6 -11.97 -31.50 -0.68
N VAL A 7 -11.59 -32.60 -0.02
CA VAL A 7 -10.21 -33.12 -0.03
C VAL A 7 -9.87 -33.81 -1.36
N LYS A 8 -10.86 -34.26 -2.14
CA LYS A 8 -10.66 -35.01 -3.40
C LYS A 8 -9.76 -34.27 -4.42
N TYR A 9 -9.87 -32.95 -4.50
CA TYR A 9 -9.12 -32.13 -5.46
C TYR A 9 -8.08 -31.22 -4.81
N ASN A 10 -7.65 -31.52 -3.58
CA ASN A 10 -6.73 -30.66 -2.82
C ASN A 10 -5.45 -30.30 -3.58
N LYS A 11 -4.84 -31.25 -4.32
CA LYS A 11 -3.62 -31.03 -5.11
C LYS A 11 -3.85 -30.03 -6.23
N LEU A 12 -4.99 -30.13 -6.92
CA LEU A 12 -5.34 -29.21 -8.00
C LEU A 12 -5.50 -27.80 -7.46
N TRP A 13 -6.27 -27.64 -6.38
CA TRP A 13 -6.49 -26.34 -5.74
C TRP A 13 -5.18 -25.75 -5.21
N LEU A 14 -4.37 -26.52 -4.47
CA LEU A 14 -3.06 -26.07 -3.97
C LEU A 14 -2.10 -25.66 -5.08
N SER A 15 -2.12 -26.35 -6.23
CA SER A 15 -1.31 -25.95 -7.39
C SER A 15 -1.79 -24.63 -7.98
N ILE A 16 -3.11 -24.44 -8.15
CA ILE A 16 -3.67 -23.19 -8.68
C ILE A 16 -3.34 -22.02 -7.75
N THR A 17 -3.50 -22.20 -6.44
CA THR A 17 -3.22 -21.12 -5.47
C THR A 17 -1.74 -20.78 -5.48
N THR A 18 -0.86 -21.78 -5.42
CA THR A 18 0.60 -21.59 -5.44
C THR A 18 1.07 -20.83 -6.69
N VAL A 19 0.56 -21.22 -7.87
CA VAL A 19 0.89 -20.52 -9.13
C VAL A 19 0.43 -19.06 -9.07
N THR A 20 -0.81 -18.83 -8.62
CA THR A 20 -1.38 -17.47 -8.53
C THR A 20 -0.58 -16.59 -7.56
N THR A 21 -0.20 -17.11 -6.39
CA THR A 21 0.62 -16.37 -5.41
C THR A 21 2.01 -16.05 -5.96
N ILE A 22 2.67 -17.01 -6.61
CA ILE A 22 3.99 -16.76 -7.22
C ILE A 22 3.88 -15.71 -8.32
N THR A 23 2.83 -15.75 -9.15
CA THR A 23 2.57 -14.73 -10.15
C THR A 23 2.33 -13.37 -9.51
N ALA A 24 1.52 -13.28 -8.45
CA ALA A 24 1.29 -12.02 -7.74
C ALA A 24 2.58 -11.43 -7.15
N ILE A 25 3.39 -12.26 -6.49
CA ILE A 25 4.71 -11.85 -5.97
C ILE A 25 5.62 -11.37 -7.10
N ALA A 26 5.64 -12.07 -8.24
CA ALA A 26 6.43 -11.67 -9.41
C ALA A 26 5.96 -10.33 -9.99
N LEU A 27 4.65 -10.10 -10.08
CA LEU A 27 4.10 -8.82 -10.53
C LEU A 27 4.51 -7.70 -9.58
N ILE A 28 4.40 -7.91 -8.26
CA ILE A 28 4.85 -6.93 -7.26
C ILE A 28 6.36 -6.66 -7.39
N ALA A 29 7.17 -7.69 -7.60
CA ALA A 29 8.62 -7.53 -7.75
C ALA A 29 9.03 -6.81 -9.04
N ILE A 30 8.30 -7.02 -10.15
CA ILE A 30 8.59 -6.41 -11.45
C ILE A 30 8.06 -4.97 -11.53
N PHE A 31 6.83 -4.74 -11.10
CA PHE A 31 6.16 -3.44 -11.22
C PHE A 31 6.36 -2.55 -9.99
N GLY A 32 6.82 -3.11 -8.87
CA GLY A 32 6.96 -2.39 -7.60
C GLY A 32 5.63 -2.14 -6.90
N LEU A 33 5.69 -1.39 -5.79
CA LEU A 33 4.52 -0.92 -5.04
C LEU A 33 4.52 0.60 -5.01
N ASN A 34 3.34 1.20 -5.13
CA ASN A 34 3.13 2.64 -4.93
C ASN A 34 3.03 2.92 -3.43
N PHE A 35 4.17 3.14 -2.77
CA PHE A 35 4.20 3.45 -1.35
C PHE A 35 3.61 4.84 -1.08
N GLY A 36 2.79 4.95 -0.03
CA GLY A 36 2.34 6.24 0.48
C GLY A 36 3.46 7.02 1.15
N ILE A 37 3.21 8.31 1.40
CA ILE A 37 4.20 9.22 2.02
C ILE A 37 4.60 8.79 3.44
N ASP A 38 3.75 8.03 4.16
CA ASP A 38 4.08 7.46 5.46
C ASP A 38 5.26 6.47 5.42
N PHE A 39 5.54 5.90 4.24
CA PHE A 39 6.58 4.90 4.04
C PHE A 39 7.76 5.45 3.24
N ALA A 40 7.48 6.14 2.14
CA ALA A 40 8.51 6.69 1.25
C ALA A 40 9.03 8.06 1.72
N GLY A 41 8.24 8.79 2.51
CA GLY A 41 8.38 10.24 2.64
C GLY A 41 7.82 10.95 1.40
N GLY A 42 7.61 12.25 1.51
CA GLY A 42 7.10 13.07 0.41
C GLY A 42 6.10 14.11 0.87
N THR A 43 5.43 14.74 -0.11
CA THR A 43 4.33 15.66 0.12
C THR A 43 3.14 15.26 -0.74
N VAL A 44 1.95 15.33 -0.13
CA VAL A 44 0.66 15.15 -0.80
C VAL A 44 -0.03 16.49 -0.81
N LEU A 45 -0.43 16.93 -2.00
CA LEU A 45 -1.16 18.16 -2.23
C LEU A 45 -2.54 17.79 -2.77
N ASP A 46 -3.57 18.16 -2.04
CA ASP A 46 -4.97 17.94 -2.43
C ASP A 46 -5.58 19.25 -2.90
N TYR A 47 -6.18 19.19 -4.09
CA TYR A 47 -6.88 20.31 -4.69
C TYR A 47 -8.29 19.91 -5.10
N THR A 48 -9.21 20.87 -5.00
CA THR A 48 -10.50 20.84 -5.67
C THR A 48 -10.46 21.76 -6.89
N TYR A 49 -11.22 21.43 -7.93
CA TYR A 49 -11.23 22.24 -9.14
C TYR A 49 -12.60 22.32 -9.78
N THR A 50 -12.83 23.36 -10.58
CA THR A 50 -14.02 23.49 -11.42
C THR A 50 -13.66 23.33 -12.89
N GLY A 51 -14.18 22.31 -13.57
CA GLY A 51 -13.95 22.07 -15.00
C GLY A 51 -13.39 20.68 -15.30
N GLU A 52 -12.51 20.59 -16.31
CA GLU A 52 -11.77 19.37 -16.65
C GLU A 52 -10.29 19.56 -16.33
N VAL A 53 -9.69 18.64 -15.57
CA VAL A 53 -8.27 18.62 -15.24
C VAL A 53 -7.67 17.29 -15.71
N GLY A 54 -6.61 17.35 -16.50
CA GLY A 54 -5.86 16.18 -16.95
C GLY A 54 -4.71 15.84 -16.01
N SER A 55 -4.64 14.59 -15.53
CA SER A 55 -3.56 14.13 -14.64
C SER A 55 -2.16 14.33 -15.24
N THR A 56 -2.00 14.08 -16.54
CA THR A 56 -0.72 14.27 -17.26
C THR A 56 -0.32 15.74 -17.38
N GLU A 57 -1.29 16.64 -17.51
CA GLU A 57 -1.00 18.08 -17.60
C GLU A 57 -0.59 18.64 -16.25
N VAL A 58 -1.32 18.27 -15.17
CA VAL A 58 -0.94 18.60 -13.79
C VAL A 58 0.46 18.09 -13.47
N GLN A 59 0.77 16.84 -13.83
CA GLN A 59 2.10 16.28 -13.63
C GLN A 59 3.19 17.13 -14.29
N LYS A 60 3.01 17.52 -15.57
CA LYS A 60 3.97 18.35 -16.29
C LYS A 60 4.14 19.74 -15.66
N ILE A 61 3.06 20.40 -15.27
CA ILE A 61 3.12 21.73 -14.65
C ILE A 61 3.97 21.71 -13.38
N VAL A 62 3.81 20.66 -12.56
CA VAL A 62 4.58 20.50 -11.32
C VAL A 62 6.03 20.11 -11.61
N GLU A 63 6.27 19.21 -12.57
CA GLU A 63 7.62 18.83 -13.00
C GLU A 63 8.40 20.01 -13.61
N ASP A 64 7.72 20.94 -14.30
CA ASP A 64 8.31 22.16 -14.86
C ASP A 64 8.85 23.12 -13.76
N GLN A 65 8.38 22.98 -12.51
CA GLN A 65 8.95 23.70 -11.35
C GLN A 65 10.22 23.01 -10.79
N GLY A 66 10.69 21.94 -11.43
CA GLY A 66 11.84 21.16 -10.96
C GLY A 66 11.51 20.22 -9.79
N ILE A 67 10.23 19.94 -9.56
CA ILE A 67 9.74 19.06 -8.50
C ILE A 67 9.46 17.67 -9.07
N LYS A 68 10.02 16.63 -8.45
CA LYS A 68 9.71 15.26 -8.85
C LYS A 68 8.29 14.87 -8.42
N VAL A 69 7.43 14.55 -9.40
CA VAL A 69 6.10 14.00 -9.18
C VAL A 69 6.17 12.48 -9.21
N GLU A 70 5.68 11.84 -8.15
CA GLU A 70 5.57 10.38 -8.08
C GLU A 70 4.28 9.88 -8.72
N ARG A 71 3.16 10.59 -8.49
CA ARG A 71 1.85 10.24 -9.05
C ARG A 71 0.87 11.41 -8.98
N VAL A 72 -0.01 11.50 -9.96
CA VAL A 72 -1.20 12.35 -9.90
C VAL A 72 -2.45 11.47 -9.97
N VAL A 73 -3.40 11.70 -9.07
CA VAL A 73 -4.70 11.01 -9.03
C VAL A 73 -5.79 12.05 -9.21
N VAL A 74 -6.58 11.90 -10.27
CA VAL A 74 -7.78 12.72 -10.50
C VAL A 74 -8.99 11.86 -10.18
N SER A 75 -9.88 12.35 -9.32
CA SER A 75 -11.07 11.63 -8.87
C SER A 75 -12.25 12.58 -8.75
N GLY A 76 -13.14 12.59 -9.74
CA GLY A 76 -14.24 13.55 -9.77
C GLY A 76 -13.70 14.98 -9.87
N ASP A 77 -14.06 15.83 -8.93
CA ASP A 77 -13.65 17.24 -8.79
C ASP A 77 -12.42 17.44 -7.90
N SER A 78 -11.73 16.37 -7.49
CA SER A 78 -10.48 16.45 -6.74
C SER A 78 -9.27 15.94 -7.55
N VAL A 79 -8.13 16.58 -7.29
CA VAL A 79 -6.82 16.12 -7.76
C VAL A 79 -5.85 16.05 -6.60
N THR A 80 -5.23 14.89 -6.44
CA THR A 80 -4.20 14.62 -5.44
C THR A 80 -2.87 14.44 -6.14
N VAL A 81 -1.88 15.24 -5.76
CA VAL A 81 -0.52 15.21 -6.31
C VAL A 81 0.44 14.68 -5.25
N TYR A 82 1.13 13.58 -5.56
CA TYR A 82 2.17 12.99 -4.73
C TYR A 82 3.54 13.42 -5.27
N THR A 83 4.35 14.06 -4.44
CA THR A 83 5.68 14.56 -4.80
C THR A 83 6.73 14.09 -3.81
N GLU A 84 7.99 14.34 -4.13
CA GLU A 84 9.05 14.39 -3.11
C GLU A 84 8.75 15.43 -2.02
N THR A 85 9.48 15.40 -0.91
CA THR A 85 9.25 16.31 0.22
C THR A 85 9.50 17.76 -0.20
N LEU A 86 8.46 18.58 -0.15
CA LEU A 86 8.52 19.99 -0.53
C LEU A 86 8.84 20.90 0.65
N THR A 87 9.50 22.01 0.37
CA THR A 87 9.52 23.19 1.25
C THR A 87 8.20 23.96 1.11
N GLU A 88 7.91 24.85 2.07
CA GLU A 88 6.75 25.75 1.97
C GLU A 88 6.81 26.63 0.72
N GLU A 89 8.01 27.11 0.37
CA GLU A 89 8.24 27.94 -0.83
C GLU A 89 7.90 27.16 -2.12
N GLN A 90 8.38 25.92 -2.23
CA GLN A 90 8.06 25.04 -3.38
C GLN A 90 6.56 24.72 -3.46
N ALA A 91 5.91 24.50 -2.32
CA ALA A 91 4.48 24.27 -2.30
C ALA A 91 3.70 25.49 -2.82
N VAL A 92 4.12 26.71 -2.47
CA VAL A 92 3.50 27.96 -2.98
C VAL A 92 3.76 28.16 -4.47
N GLU A 93 4.94 27.79 -4.97
CA GLU A 93 5.25 27.83 -6.41
C GLU A 93 4.33 26.89 -7.19
N VAL A 94 4.08 25.67 -6.67
CA VAL A 94 3.13 24.72 -7.26
C VAL A 94 1.70 25.28 -7.28
N ASP A 95 1.24 25.89 -6.18
CA ASP A 95 -0.07 26.54 -6.13
C ASP A 95 -0.22 27.58 -7.22
N THR A 96 0.78 28.44 -7.33
CA THR A 96 0.79 29.55 -8.28
C THR A 96 0.78 29.05 -9.72
N ALA A 97 1.57 28.01 -10.02
CA ALA A 97 1.64 27.42 -11.35
C ALA A 97 0.31 26.76 -11.76
N LEU A 98 -0.37 26.10 -10.82
CA LEU A 98 -1.66 25.48 -11.08
C LEU A 98 -2.79 26.50 -11.22
N ASP A 99 -2.82 27.53 -10.38
CA ASP A 99 -3.82 28.62 -10.44
C ASP A 99 -3.77 29.40 -11.76
N GLN A 100 -2.57 29.56 -12.35
CA GLN A 100 -2.41 30.21 -13.66
C GLN A 100 -3.06 29.42 -14.82
N GLN A 101 -3.09 28.08 -14.73
CA GLN A 101 -3.62 27.23 -15.79
C GLN A 101 -5.09 26.86 -15.56
N TYR A 102 -5.48 26.62 -14.32
CA TYR A 102 -6.81 26.12 -13.97
C TYR A 102 -7.57 27.15 -13.15
N LYS A 103 -8.59 27.76 -13.76
CA LYS A 103 -9.46 28.69 -13.04
C LYS A 103 -10.31 27.93 -12.02
N GLY A 104 -10.22 28.36 -10.75
CA GLY A 104 -10.99 27.76 -9.66
C GLY A 104 -10.39 26.46 -9.12
N ILE A 105 -9.08 26.25 -9.33
CA ILE A 105 -8.35 25.26 -8.55
C ILE A 105 -8.03 25.83 -7.17
N GLU A 106 -8.35 25.10 -6.11
CA GLU A 106 -8.11 25.52 -4.73
C GLU A 106 -7.47 24.38 -3.96
N ARG A 107 -6.38 24.67 -3.25
CA ARG A 107 -5.76 23.69 -2.35
C ARG A 107 -6.64 23.49 -1.13
N VAL A 108 -7.11 22.26 -0.94
CA VAL A 108 -7.90 21.83 0.23
C VAL A 108 -7.05 21.15 1.29
N GLY A 109 -5.89 20.60 0.93
CA GLY A 109 -5.03 19.88 1.87
C GLY A 109 -3.56 19.86 1.46
N ILE A 110 -2.69 19.82 2.46
CA ILE A 110 -1.27 19.50 2.31
C ILE A 110 -0.84 18.59 3.46
N GLU A 111 -0.25 17.46 3.13
CA GLU A 111 0.37 16.55 4.08
C GLU A 111 1.83 16.34 3.68
N SER A 112 2.75 16.48 4.62
CA SER A 112 4.18 16.30 4.34
C SER A 112 4.82 15.42 5.40
N VAL A 113 5.52 14.39 4.94
CA VAL A 113 6.27 13.45 5.77
C VAL A 113 7.72 13.49 5.32
N GLY A 114 8.62 13.87 6.23
CA GLY A 114 10.05 13.86 5.94
C GLY A 114 10.58 12.43 5.76
N ALA A 115 11.54 12.25 4.85
CA ALA A 115 12.13 10.94 4.53
C ALA A 115 12.61 10.16 5.77
N SER A 116 13.20 10.84 6.76
CA SER A 116 13.65 10.22 8.02
C SER A 116 12.49 9.63 8.83
N VAL A 117 11.36 10.34 8.89
CA VAL A 117 10.16 9.90 9.62
C VAL A 117 9.52 8.73 8.87
N GLY A 118 9.39 8.81 7.54
CA GLY A 118 8.86 7.72 6.72
C GLY A 118 9.67 6.42 6.86
N LEU A 119 11.00 6.52 6.87
CA LEU A 119 11.89 5.38 7.12
C LEU A 119 11.75 4.81 8.53
N GLU A 120 11.56 5.65 9.54
CA GLU A 120 11.35 5.19 10.91
C GLU A 120 9.99 4.50 11.08
N THR A 121 8.93 5.09 10.52
CA THR A 121 7.58 4.52 10.48
C THR A 121 7.59 3.16 9.78
N THR A 122 8.24 3.04 8.63
CA THR A 122 8.41 1.76 7.91
C THR A 122 9.09 0.71 8.77
N LYS A 123 10.21 1.05 9.41
CA LYS A 123 10.93 0.12 10.30
C LYS A 123 10.08 -0.30 11.50
N LYS A 124 9.31 0.62 12.08
CA LYS A 124 8.39 0.33 13.18
C LYS A 124 7.25 -0.57 12.71
N ALA A 125 6.65 -0.31 11.55
CA ALA A 125 5.59 -1.13 10.97
C ALA A 125 6.04 -2.58 10.75
N ILE A 126 7.21 -2.79 10.11
CA ILE A 126 7.77 -4.12 9.88
C ILE A 126 7.99 -4.86 11.21
N ARG A 127 8.57 -4.20 12.22
CA ARG A 127 8.77 -4.81 13.54
C ARG A 127 7.44 -5.15 14.21
N SER A 128 6.46 -4.25 14.16
CA SER A 128 5.14 -4.47 14.75
C SER A 128 4.42 -5.66 14.13
N VAL A 129 4.45 -5.79 12.79
CA VAL A 129 3.88 -6.94 12.09
C VAL A 129 4.59 -8.24 12.48
N ALA A 130 5.92 -8.23 12.57
CA ALA A 130 6.68 -9.41 13.00
C ALA A 130 6.33 -9.85 14.44
N PHE A 131 6.23 -8.89 15.37
CA PHE A 131 5.82 -9.18 16.75
C PHE A 131 4.37 -9.66 16.84
N ALA A 132 3.45 -9.07 16.08
CA ALA A 132 2.07 -9.51 16.02
C ALA A 132 1.95 -10.94 15.47
N ALA A 133 2.65 -11.25 14.38
CA ALA A 133 2.71 -12.60 13.82
C ALA A 133 3.24 -13.61 14.85
N LEU A 134 4.32 -13.28 15.56
CA LEU A 134 4.85 -14.14 16.62
C LEU A 134 3.84 -14.35 17.76
N ALA A 135 3.17 -13.29 18.20
CA ALA A 135 2.14 -13.39 19.24
C ALA A 135 0.96 -14.27 18.81
N ILE A 136 0.53 -14.17 17.55
CA ILE A 136 -0.50 -15.05 16.96
C ILE A 136 -0.03 -16.51 16.95
N ILE A 137 1.21 -16.79 16.52
CA ILE A 137 1.76 -18.16 16.56
C ILE A 137 1.74 -18.72 17.98
N ILE A 138 2.19 -17.94 18.97
CA ILE A 138 2.21 -18.36 20.38
C ILE A 138 0.79 -18.63 20.87
N TYR A 139 -0.14 -17.71 20.61
CA TYR A 139 -1.54 -17.87 21.00
C TYR A 139 -2.17 -19.12 20.38
N LEU A 140 -2.01 -19.33 19.07
CA LEU A 140 -2.55 -20.49 18.38
C LEU A 140 -1.92 -21.79 18.87
N THR A 141 -0.61 -21.79 19.14
CA THR A 141 0.09 -22.96 19.71
C THR A 141 -0.53 -23.36 21.06
N ILE A 142 -0.91 -22.39 21.89
CA ILE A 142 -1.56 -22.65 23.19
C ILE A 142 -3.03 -23.05 23.00
N ALA A 143 -3.77 -22.33 22.15
CA ALA A 143 -5.19 -22.55 21.92
C ALA A 143 -5.46 -23.94 21.31
N PHE A 144 -4.60 -24.37 20.38
CA PHE A 144 -4.69 -25.66 19.69
C PHE A 144 -3.79 -26.74 20.32
N ARG A 145 -3.35 -26.55 21.57
CA ARG A 145 -2.48 -27.51 22.28
C ARG A 145 -3.04 -28.93 22.39
N SER A 146 -4.36 -29.07 22.32
CA SER A 146 -5.09 -30.33 22.48
C SER A 146 -5.51 -30.96 21.15
N VAL A 147 -4.99 -30.47 20.01
CA VAL A 147 -5.32 -31.04 18.69
C VAL A 147 -4.78 -32.48 18.60
N PRO A 148 -5.62 -33.46 18.19
CA PRO A 148 -5.18 -34.84 17.99
C PRO A 148 -4.19 -34.94 16.83
N LYS A 149 -3.18 -35.79 16.96
CA LYS A 149 -2.25 -36.15 15.88
C LYS A 149 -3.04 -36.58 14.63
N PRO A 150 -2.60 -36.18 13.42
CA PRO A 150 -1.21 -36.04 13.00
C PRO A 150 -0.58 -34.64 13.09
N ALA A 151 -1.35 -33.57 13.32
CA ALA A 151 -0.82 -32.21 13.35
C ALA A 151 -0.26 -31.83 14.74
N ASN A 152 0.90 -31.18 14.78
CA ASN A 152 1.43 -30.55 15.99
C ASN A 152 0.84 -29.14 16.16
N SER A 153 0.59 -28.71 17.39
CA SER A 153 0.04 -27.38 17.72
C SER A 153 0.84 -26.22 17.12
N VAL A 154 2.16 -26.40 16.98
CA VAL A 154 3.05 -25.43 16.32
C VAL A 154 2.86 -25.43 14.80
N GLU A 155 2.71 -26.60 14.17
CA GLU A 155 2.46 -26.72 12.72
C GLU A 155 1.14 -26.03 12.35
N PHE A 156 0.14 -26.10 13.22
CA PHE A 156 -1.12 -25.39 13.05
C PHE A 156 -0.92 -23.87 13.08
N GLY A 157 -0.20 -23.35 14.07
CA GLY A 157 0.12 -21.93 14.17
C GLY A 157 0.90 -21.40 12.96
N VAL A 158 1.92 -22.14 12.50
CA VAL A 158 2.70 -21.79 11.30
C VAL A 158 1.85 -21.84 10.03
N SER A 159 1.01 -22.87 9.88
CA SER A 159 0.11 -23.00 8.72
C SER A 159 -0.87 -21.83 8.60
N VAL A 160 -1.35 -21.29 9.72
CA VAL A 160 -2.24 -20.12 9.73
C VAL A 160 -1.52 -18.86 9.26
N ILE A 161 -0.26 -18.63 9.69
CA ILE A 161 0.52 -17.49 9.18
C ILE A 161 0.74 -17.62 7.68
N PHE A 162 1.06 -18.81 7.18
CA PHE A 162 1.19 -19.05 5.74
C PHE A 162 -0.10 -18.81 4.97
N ALA A 163 -1.25 -19.25 5.50
CA ALA A 163 -2.55 -18.99 4.89
C ALA A 163 -2.85 -17.49 4.86
N MET A 164 -2.63 -16.77 5.96
CA MET A 164 -2.84 -15.31 5.98
C MET A 164 -1.89 -14.57 5.03
N LEU A 165 -0.62 -14.98 4.93
CA LEU A 165 0.33 -14.39 3.98
C LEU A 165 -0.03 -14.66 2.52
N HIS A 166 -0.65 -15.81 2.25
CA HIS A 166 -1.15 -16.14 0.92
C HIS A 166 -2.36 -15.28 0.52
N ASP A 167 -3.21 -14.95 1.48
CA ASP A 167 -4.50 -14.28 1.25
C ASP A 167 -4.40 -12.74 1.14
N VAL A 168 -3.33 -12.14 1.69
CA VAL A 168 -3.05 -10.69 1.63
C VAL A 168 -2.32 -10.33 0.33
#